data_AF-A0A1A2Y3F9-F1
#
_entry.id   AF-A0A1A2Y3F9-F1
#
_cell.length_a   1.000
_cell.length_b   1.000
_cell.length_c   1.000
_cell.angle_alpha   90.00
_cell.angle_beta   90.00
_cell.angle_gamma   90.00
#
_symmetry.space_group_name_H-M   'P 1'
#
loop_
_entity.id
_entity.type
_entity.pdbx_description
1 polymer ?
#
loop_
_entity_poly.entity_id
_entity_poly.type
_entity_poly.pdbx_seq_one_letter_code
_entity_poly.pdbx_strand_id
1 'polypeptide(L)'
;MVRQEGGRWDVGIKDDAVYVQRVSEGDEQLFDDSLDSDEARKLAELLTKFADKLDRSDKSDDSDDSDEDKDSKGKDSKDKESKKSKKSKDSDDDDDDEDDDEDDDDESDDDEESEDSKKSSD
;
A
#
# COMPACT_ATOMS: atom_id res chain seq x y z
N MET A 1 -20.80 22.78 -20.72
CA MET A 1 -20.57 21.95 -19.53
C MET A 1 -19.59 20.88 -19.95
N VAL A 2 -18.33 21.00 -19.52
CA VAL A 2 -17.31 19.97 -19.80
C VAL A 2 -17.81 18.73 -19.07
N ARG A 3 -18.27 17.72 -19.81
CA ARG A 3 -18.44 16.38 -19.26
C ARG A 3 -17.04 16.01 -18.78
N GLN A 4 -16.84 15.90 -17.48
CA GLN A 4 -15.58 15.37 -16.98
C GLN A 4 -15.56 13.92 -17.45
N GLU A 5 -14.85 13.70 -18.55
CA GLU A 5 -14.61 12.38 -19.15
C GLU A 5 -13.72 11.63 -18.15
N GLY A 6 -14.36 11.05 -17.14
CA GLY A 6 -13.67 10.67 -15.93
C GLY A 6 -14.65 10.04 -14.96
N GLY A 7 -14.72 8.71 -15.03
CA GLY A 7 -15.45 7.91 -14.07
C GLY A 7 -15.10 8.18 -12.61
N ARG A 8 -15.94 7.68 -11.69
CA ARG A 8 -15.77 7.81 -10.23
C ARG A 8 -14.60 6.95 -9.74
N TRP A 9 -13.87 7.45 -8.74
CA TRP A 9 -12.96 6.63 -7.95
C TRP A 9 -13.64 6.22 -6.65
N ASP A 10 -13.66 4.91 -6.38
CA ASP A 10 -14.19 4.33 -5.15
C ASP A 10 -13.01 3.77 -4.33
N VAL A 11 -12.96 4.09 -3.04
CA VAL A 11 -11.91 3.62 -2.13
C VAL A 11 -12.56 3.02 -0.89
N GLY A 12 -12.12 1.84 -0.49
CA GLY A 12 -12.70 1.09 0.62
C GLY A 12 -11.68 0.24 1.36
N ILE A 13 -12.11 -0.36 2.48
CA ILE A 13 -11.31 -1.34 3.22
C ILE A 13 -12.08 -2.65 3.20
N LYS A 14 -11.41 -3.73 2.83
CA LYS A 14 -11.96 -5.08 2.79
C LYS A 14 -10.80 -6.06 2.96
N ASP A 15 -11.02 -7.16 3.68
CA ASP A 15 -10.02 -8.22 3.89
C ASP A 15 -8.64 -7.69 4.37
N ASP A 16 -8.63 -6.72 5.29
CA ASP A 16 -7.43 -6.04 5.82
C ASP A 16 -6.57 -5.28 4.78
N ALA A 17 -7.07 -5.11 3.56
CA ALA A 17 -6.46 -4.33 2.49
C ALA A 17 -7.30 -3.10 2.11
N VAL A 18 -6.65 -2.10 1.51
CA VAL A 18 -7.28 -0.91 0.94
C VAL A 18 -7.56 -1.15 -0.53
N TYR A 19 -8.84 -1.13 -0.91
CA TYR A 19 -9.27 -1.28 -2.30
C TYR A 19 -9.41 0.07 -2.96
N VAL A 20 -8.90 0.18 -4.19
CA VAL A 20 -9.01 1.36 -5.04
C VAL A 20 -9.57 0.95 -6.39
N GLN A 21 -10.71 1.53 -6.75
CA GLN A 21 -11.44 1.19 -7.96
C GLN A 21 -11.75 2.44 -8.78
N ARG A 22 -11.69 2.33 -10.11
CA ARG A 22 -12.21 3.34 -11.03
C ARG A 22 -13.40 2.78 -11.79
N VAL A 23 -14.54 3.46 -11.69
CA VAL A 23 -15.81 3.07 -12.32
C VAL A 23 -16.19 4.10 -13.37
N SER A 24 -16.49 3.68 -14.59
CA SER A 24 -16.93 4.55 -15.69
C SER A 24 -18.27 5.23 -15.38
N GLU A 25 -18.64 6.21 -16.21
CA GLU A 25 -19.95 6.87 -16.11
C GLU A 25 -21.13 5.90 -16.42
N GLY A 26 -20.82 4.74 -17.02
CA GLY A 26 -21.77 3.65 -17.29
C GLY A 26 -21.76 2.53 -16.26
N ASP A 27 -21.24 2.78 -15.06
CA ASP A 27 -21.08 1.80 -13.97
C ASP A 27 -20.17 0.60 -14.33
N GLU A 28 -19.32 0.75 -15.35
CA GLU A 28 -18.35 -0.29 -15.72
C GLU A 28 -17.05 -0.12 -14.94
N GLN A 29 -16.59 -1.19 -14.30
CA GLN A 29 -15.32 -1.20 -13.57
C GLN A 29 -14.15 -1.17 -14.56
N LEU A 30 -13.37 -0.08 -14.53
CA LEU A 30 -12.23 0.17 -15.43
C LEU A 30 -10.88 -0.15 -14.79
N PHE A 31 -10.79 -0.04 -13.47
CA PHE A 31 -9.58 -0.29 -12.69
C PHE A 31 -9.97 -0.84 -11.33
N ASP A 32 -9.20 -1.79 -10.84
CA ASP A 32 -9.36 -2.41 -9.53
C ASP A 32 -7.99 -2.82 -9.02
N ASP A 33 -7.66 -2.43 -7.80
CA ASP A 33 -6.45 -2.86 -7.13
C ASP A 33 -6.66 -2.94 -5.62
N SER A 34 -5.90 -3.82 -4.98
CA SER A 34 -5.90 -4.03 -3.53
C SER A 34 -4.50 -3.77 -3.00
N LEU A 35 -4.38 -2.77 -2.14
CA LEU A 35 -3.12 -2.30 -1.58
C LEU A 35 -3.05 -2.64 -0.09
N ASP A 36 -1.91 -3.12 0.37
CA ASP A 36 -1.65 -3.20 1.82
C ASP A 36 -1.62 -1.79 2.44
N SER A 37 -1.77 -1.71 3.77
CA SER A 37 -1.79 -0.44 4.49
C SER A 37 -0.57 0.45 4.20
N ASP A 38 0.64 -0.12 4.10
CA ASP A 38 1.85 0.66 3.83
C ASP A 38 1.94 1.14 2.38
N GLU A 39 1.44 0.34 1.42
CA GLU A 39 1.39 0.72 0.01
C GLU A 39 0.37 1.83 -0.24
N ALA A 40 -0.81 1.72 0.37
CA ALA A 40 -1.84 2.76 0.31
C ALA A 40 -1.33 4.10 0.86
N ARG A 41 -0.55 4.09 1.95
CA ARG A 41 0.10 5.30 2.49
C ARG A 41 1.10 5.91 1.52
N LYS A 42 2.00 5.10 0.95
CA LYS A 42 2.98 5.55 -0.04
C LYS A 42 2.29 6.15 -1.27
N LEU A 43 1.21 5.53 -1.75
CA LEU A 43 0.44 6.05 -2.88
C LEU A 43 -0.20 7.39 -2.54
N ALA A 44 -0.81 7.52 -1.35
CA ALA A 44 -1.40 8.78 -0.90
C ALA A 44 -0.37 9.92 -0.79
N GLU A 45 0.84 9.62 -0.28
CA GLU A 45 1.94 10.59 -0.24
C GLU A 45 2.37 11.04 -1.63
N LEU A 46 2.49 10.11 -2.59
CA LEU A 46 2.82 10.44 -3.98
C LEU A 46 1.72 11.30 -4.61
N LEU A 47 0.45 10.92 -4.47
CA LEU A 47 -0.68 11.69 -5.01
C LEU A 47 -0.69 13.12 -4.46
N THR A 48 -0.50 13.27 -3.14
CA THR A 48 -0.43 14.58 -2.48
C THR A 48 0.73 15.41 -3.02
N LYS A 49 1.94 14.83 -3.10
CA LYS A 49 3.13 15.52 -3.60
C LYS A 49 2.97 16.03 -5.03
N PHE A 50 2.34 15.24 -5.91
CA PHE A 50 2.11 15.65 -7.29
C PHE A 50 0.98 16.68 -7.41
N ALA A 51 -0.07 16.57 -6.60
CA ALA A 51 -1.11 17.60 -6.51
C ALA A 51 -0.53 18.94 -6.04
N ASP A 52 0.26 18.95 -4.96
CA ASP A 52 0.93 20.14 -4.44
C ASP A 52 1.86 20.78 -5.48
N LYS A 53 2.53 19.95 -6.29
CA LYS A 53 3.39 20.44 -7.37
C LYS A 53 2.59 21.14 -8.47
N LEU A 54 1.43 20.60 -8.86
CA LEU A 54 0.52 21.25 -9.80
C LEU A 54 0.01 22.59 -9.24
N ASP A 55 -0.41 22.57 -7.98
CA ASP A 55 -0.97 23.72 -7.28
C ASP A 55 0.06 24.86 -7.07
N ARG A 56 1.35 24.51 -7.03
CA ARG A 56 2.48 25.47 -7.01
C ARG A 56 2.86 25.95 -8.40
N SER A 57 2.73 25.13 -9.44
CA SER A 57 3.00 25.57 -10.82
C SER A 57 2.00 26.60 -11.32
N ASP A 58 0.72 26.50 -10.94
CA ASP A 58 -0.31 27.50 -11.26
C ASP A 58 -0.18 28.80 -10.46
N LYS A 59 0.57 28.81 -9.34
CA LYS A 59 0.79 30.00 -8.50
C LYS A 59 2.04 30.81 -8.87
N SER A 60 2.65 30.56 -10.03
CA SER A 60 3.87 31.26 -10.48
C SER A 60 3.65 32.70 -10.97
N ASP A 61 2.45 33.27 -10.85
CA ASP A 61 2.11 34.63 -11.32
C ASP A 61 1.78 35.65 -10.21
N ASP A 62 1.80 35.28 -8.92
CA ASP A 62 1.65 36.28 -7.87
C ASP A 62 2.58 35.97 -6.68
N SER A 63 3.41 36.95 -6.36
CA SER A 63 4.46 36.90 -5.35
C SER A 63 3.88 36.63 -3.96
N ASP A 64 4.40 35.64 -3.23
CA ASP A 64 5.00 35.83 -1.91
C ASP A 64 5.64 34.52 -1.43
N ASP A 65 6.96 34.57 -1.32
CA ASP A 65 7.80 33.61 -0.61
C ASP A 65 7.46 33.73 0.88
N SER A 66 6.66 32.82 1.46
CA SER A 66 6.59 32.63 2.91
C SER A 66 5.90 31.31 3.30
N ASP A 67 6.51 30.67 4.30
CA ASP A 67 6.06 29.52 5.11
C ASP A 67 6.27 28.11 4.55
N GLU A 68 7.54 27.80 4.30
CA GLU A 68 8.11 26.51 4.68
C GLU A 68 8.22 26.44 6.23
N ASP A 69 7.98 25.26 6.80
CA ASP A 69 8.06 24.90 8.23
C ASP A 69 6.89 25.30 9.17
N LYS A 70 5.82 24.49 9.13
CA LYS A 70 5.05 24.16 10.35
C LYS A 70 5.61 22.91 11.02
N ASP A 71 6.81 23.09 11.55
CA ASP A 71 7.43 22.28 12.58
C ASP A 71 6.44 22.13 13.76
N SER A 72 6.00 20.89 13.99
CA SER A 72 4.97 20.56 14.97
C SER A 72 5.50 20.68 16.39
N LYS A 73 5.54 21.89 16.95
CA LYS A 73 5.78 22.11 18.39
C LYS A 73 4.52 21.91 19.22
N GLY A 74 4.23 20.65 19.52
CA GLY A 74 3.30 20.21 20.57
C GLY A 74 4.06 19.62 21.76
N LYS A 75 4.02 20.33 22.89
CA LYS A 75 4.82 20.15 24.12
C LYS A 75 4.42 18.90 24.92
N ASP A 76 5.38 18.18 25.50
CA ASP A 76 5.31 17.91 26.94
C ASP A 76 6.69 17.79 27.59
N SER A 77 6.78 18.40 28.77
CA SER A 77 7.99 18.66 29.53
C SER A 77 8.27 17.51 30.48
N LYS A 78 9.54 17.06 30.56
CA LYS A 78 10.24 16.85 31.84
C LYS A 78 11.71 16.49 31.63
N ASP A 79 12.50 17.56 31.74
CA ASP A 79 13.77 17.57 32.46
C ASP A 79 13.85 16.47 33.54
N LYS A 80 14.81 15.56 33.39
CA LYS A 80 15.74 15.20 34.47
C LYS A 80 16.90 14.36 33.97
N GLU A 81 17.99 15.11 33.80
CA GLU A 81 19.39 14.75 33.95
C GLU A 81 19.70 13.47 34.75
N SER A 82 20.80 12.81 34.36
CA SER A 82 21.74 12.06 35.22
C SER A 82 21.56 10.53 35.35
N LYS A 83 22.40 9.75 34.65
CA LYS A 83 23.65 9.14 35.19
C LYS A 83 24.02 7.84 34.46
N LYS A 84 25.27 7.80 34.01
CA LYS A 84 26.04 6.58 33.69
C LYS A 84 25.95 5.52 34.80
N SER A 85 26.20 4.27 34.37
CA SER A 85 26.72 3.11 35.11
C SER A 85 25.64 2.31 35.87
N LYS A 86 25.55 0.97 35.85
CA LYS A 86 26.57 -0.08 35.78
C LYS A 86 25.99 -1.41 35.28
N LYS A 87 26.83 -2.16 34.56
CA LYS A 87 26.99 -3.63 34.52
C LYS A 87 26.38 -4.41 35.69
N SER A 88 25.57 -5.43 35.37
CA SER A 88 25.48 -6.79 35.97
C SER A 88 24.14 -7.43 35.55
N LYS A 89 23.94 -8.73 35.34
CA LYS A 89 24.71 -9.97 35.17
C LYS A 89 23.63 -11.08 35.30
N ASP A 90 23.78 -12.22 34.60
CA ASP A 90 23.10 -13.51 34.86
C ASP A 90 21.57 -13.55 34.64
N SER A 91 20.91 -14.65 34.23
CA SER A 91 21.23 -15.98 33.68
C SER A 91 19.88 -16.69 33.42
N ASP A 92 19.95 -17.82 32.72
CA ASP A 92 18.97 -18.91 32.59
C ASP A 92 17.86 -18.73 31.53
N ASP A 93 17.91 -19.43 30.38
CA ASP A 93 17.87 -20.90 30.16
C ASP A 93 16.43 -21.42 30.25
N ASP A 94 15.84 -21.73 29.09
CA ASP A 94 15.11 -22.99 28.88
C ASP A 94 14.92 -23.19 27.37
N ASP A 95 15.68 -24.18 26.89
CA ASP A 95 15.42 -25.07 25.77
C ASP A 95 13.94 -25.50 25.68
N ASP A 96 13.40 -25.59 24.46
CA ASP A 96 12.62 -26.77 24.07
C ASP A 96 12.61 -26.86 22.53
N ASP A 97 13.60 -27.59 22.03
CA ASP A 97 13.55 -28.37 20.79
C ASP A 97 12.31 -29.27 20.78
N GLU A 98 11.68 -29.45 19.61
CA GLU A 98 11.42 -30.78 19.05
C GLU A 98 10.79 -30.67 17.65
N ASP A 99 11.61 -31.08 16.66
CA ASP A 99 11.25 -31.70 15.38
C ASP A 99 10.11 -32.74 15.51
N ASP A 100 9.27 -32.84 14.48
CA ASP A 100 8.88 -34.10 13.79
C ASP A 100 7.92 -33.71 12.65
N ASP A 101 8.36 -33.59 11.40
CA ASP A 101 8.60 -34.64 10.40
C ASP A 101 7.36 -35.38 9.89
N GLU A 102 7.31 -35.46 8.56
CA GLU A 102 6.70 -36.51 7.72
C GLU A 102 5.14 -36.58 7.73
N ASP A 103 4.42 -36.74 6.62
CA ASP A 103 4.75 -37.52 5.42
C ASP A 103 3.71 -37.31 4.31
N ASP A 104 4.17 -37.62 3.10
CA ASP A 104 3.51 -38.35 2.00
C ASP A 104 2.25 -37.86 1.27
N ASP A 105 2.50 -37.64 -0.03
CA ASP A 105 1.87 -38.29 -1.18
C ASP A 105 0.38 -38.07 -1.49
N ASP A 106 0.10 -37.62 -2.72
CA ASP A 106 -0.29 -38.56 -3.78
C ASP A 106 -0.32 -37.87 -5.15
N GLU A 107 0.47 -38.42 -6.08
CA GLU A 107 0.44 -38.14 -7.51
C GLU A 107 -0.81 -38.75 -8.17
N SER A 108 -1.41 -38.03 -9.13
CA SER A 108 -2.08 -38.57 -10.33
C SER A 108 -2.47 -37.35 -11.20
N ASP A 109 -1.76 -37.03 -12.28
CA ASP A 109 -1.80 -37.71 -13.59
C ASP A 109 -3.24 -37.93 -14.05
N ASP A 110 -3.76 -37.04 -14.91
CA ASP A 110 -4.82 -37.39 -15.86
C ASP A 110 -4.83 -36.40 -17.04
N ASP A 111 -4.26 -36.93 -18.12
CA ASP A 111 -4.72 -36.87 -19.51
C ASP A 111 -4.55 -35.61 -20.37
N GLU A 112 -3.65 -35.84 -21.33
CA GLU A 112 -3.61 -35.27 -22.66
C GLU A 112 -4.98 -35.22 -23.34
N GLU A 113 -5.34 -34.08 -23.93
CA GLU A 113 -6.14 -34.07 -25.16
C GLU A 113 -5.45 -33.10 -26.13
N SER A 114 -4.56 -33.69 -26.91
CA SER A 114 -4.14 -33.17 -28.21
C SER A 114 -5.34 -33.17 -29.17
N GLU A 115 -5.18 -32.53 -30.33
CA GLU A 115 -5.97 -32.69 -31.58
C GLU A 115 -7.46 -32.22 -31.60
N ASP A 116 -7.74 -31.11 -32.31
CA ASP A 116 -8.20 -31.23 -33.70
C ASP A 116 -8.30 -29.88 -34.45
N SER A 117 -7.44 -29.77 -35.45
CA SER A 117 -7.72 -29.36 -36.83
C SER A 117 -8.98 -28.50 -37.15
N LYS A 118 -8.70 -27.32 -37.70
CA LYS A 118 -9.32 -26.78 -38.94
C LYS A 118 -10.86 -26.74 -39.05
N LYS A 119 -11.39 -25.50 -39.10
CA LYS A 119 -12.48 -25.20 -40.05
C LYS A 119 -12.38 -23.80 -40.63
N SER A 120 -11.99 -23.77 -41.90
CA SER A 120 -12.28 -22.70 -42.86
C SER A 120 -13.72 -22.83 -43.37
N SER A 121 -14.28 -21.73 -43.91
CA SER A 121 -15.65 -21.52 -44.45
C SER A 121 -16.61 -20.96 -43.39
N ASP A 122 -17.27 -19.82 -43.58
CA ASP A 122 -17.77 -19.15 -44.80
C ASP A 122 -17.64 -17.63 -44.67
#